data_AF-A0A2N8BRR3-F1
#
_entry.id   AF-A0A2N8BRR3-F1
#
_cell.length_a   1.000
_cell.length_b   1.000
_cell.length_c   1.000
_cell.angle_alpha   90.00
_cell.angle_beta   90.00
_cell.angle_gamma   90.00
#
_symmetry.space_group_name_H-M   'P 1'
#
loop_
_entity.id
_entity.type
_entity.pdbx_description
1 polymer ?
#
loop_
_entity_poly.entity_id
_entity_poly.type
_entity_poly.pdbx_seq_one_letter_code
_entity_poly.pdbx_strand_id
1 'polypeptide(L)'
;LMRHLGAYRPAFTLESFRVIVDDHEDTGALAKDAASEATIKIHVGDRRLVATGEGTGTVGALDNALRMAITELLPQVAEFELVDYKVRLP
;
A
#
# COMPACT_ATOMS: atom_id res chain seq x y z
N LEU A 1 6.67 -10.34 18.43
CA LEU A 1 7.47 -10.15 19.67
C LEU A 1 7.74 -8.67 19.99
N MET A 2 8.34 -7.87 19.10
CA MET A 2 8.70 -6.45 19.40
C MET A 2 7.52 -5.50 19.68
N ARG A 3 6.33 -5.69 19.06
CA ARG A 3 5.12 -4.94 19.41
C ARG A 3 4.61 -5.22 20.83
N HIS A 4 4.83 -6.43 21.36
CA HIS A 4 4.41 -6.81 22.71
C HIS A 4 5.38 -6.35 23.81
N LEU A 5 6.61 -5.99 23.43
CA LEU A 5 7.65 -5.49 24.33
C LEU A 5 7.71 -3.96 24.41
N GLY A 6 6.79 -3.24 23.76
CA GLY A 6 6.75 -1.76 23.75
C GLY A 6 7.88 -1.07 22.97
N ALA A 7 8.82 -1.83 22.40
CA ALA A 7 9.99 -1.32 21.70
C ALA A 7 9.77 -1.08 20.18
N TYR A 8 8.56 -1.32 19.67
CA TYR A 8 8.24 -1.10 18.27
C TYR A 8 8.08 0.40 17.97
N ARG A 9 9.04 0.97 17.26
CA ARG A 9 8.88 2.29 16.63
C ARG A 9 8.43 2.10 15.19
N PRO A 10 7.25 2.60 14.78
CA PRO A 10 6.84 2.57 13.39
C PRO A 10 7.85 3.35 12.55
N ALA A 11 8.31 2.76 11.44
CA ALA A 11 9.15 3.48 10.47
C ALA A 11 8.40 4.63 9.80
N PHE A 12 7.07 4.51 9.71
CA PHE A 12 6.16 5.52 9.19
C PHE A 12 4.82 5.44 9.93
N THR A 13 4.04 6.52 9.88
CA THR A 13 2.63 6.53 10.29
C THR A 13 1.73 6.76 9.08
N LEU A 14 0.60 6.09 9.04
CA LEU A 14 -0.40 6.25 7.98
C LEU A 14 -1.31 7.45 8.34
N GLU A 15 -1.37 8.45 7.46
CA GLU A 15 -2.33 9.55 7.56
C GLU A 15 -3.67 9.14 6.94
N SER A 16 -3.64 8.69 5.68
CA SER A 16 -4.82 8.25 4.95
C SER A 16 -4.45 7.40 3.75
N PHE A 17 -5.39 6.61 3.26
CA PHE A 17 -5.30 5.97 1.96
C PHE A 17 -6.66 6.00 1.27
N ARG A 18 -6.65 5.94 -0.05
CA ARG A 18 -7.83 5.76 -0.89
C ARG A 18 -7.48 4.71 -1.92
N VAL A 19 -8.40 3.80 -2.20
CA VAL A 19 -8.30 2.87 -3.32
C VAL A 19 -9.53 3.07 -4.20
N ILE A 20 -9.30 3.19 -5.50
CA ILE A 20 -10.30 3.23 -6.55
C ILE A 20 -10.13 1.93 -7.35
N VAL A 21 -11.22 1.22 -7.56
CA VAL A 21 -11.24 0.00 -8.37
C VAL A 21 -12.10 0.31 -9.57
N ASP A 22 -11.55 0.21 -10.77
CA ASP A 22 -12.32 0.20 -12.00
C ASP A 22 -12.66 -1.24 -12.36
N ASP A 23 -13.94 -1.57 -12.24
CA ASP A 23 -14.50 -2.82 -12.74
C ASP A 23 -15.17 -2.51 -14.08
N HIS A 24 -14.45 -2.77 -15.18
CA HIS A 24 -15.00 -2.55 -16.51
C HIS A 24 -15.89 -3.74 -16.89
N GLU A 25 -17.21 -3.61 -16.71
CA GLU A 25 -18.20 -4.63 -17.07
C GLU A 25 -18.32 -4.89 -18.59
N ASP A 26 -17.61 -4.14 -19.44
CA ASP A 26 -17.94 -4.02 -20.87
C ASP A 26 -17.35 -5.10 -21.81
N THR A 27 -16.78 -6.18 -21.28
CA THR A 27 -16.41 -7.33 -22.12
C THR A 27 -16.85 -8.65 -21.48
N GLY A 28 -17.83 -9.30 -22.11
CA GLY A 28 -18.42 -10.60 -21.75
C GLY A 28 -17.47 -11.81 -21.75
N ALA A 29 -16.20 -11.62 -21.43
CA ALA A 29 -15.25 -12.67 -21.11
C ALA A 29 -14.20 -12.11 -20.15
N LEU A 30 -14.22 -12.59 -18.90
CA LEU A 30 -13.11 -12.51 -17.95
C LEU A 30 -12.71 -11.09 -17.51
N ALA A 31 -13.37 -10.58 -16.47
CA ALA A 31 -12.86 -9.53 -15.57
C ALA A 31 -11.58 -10.00 -14.84
N LYS A 32 -10.51 -10.25 -15.59
CA LYS A 32 -9.23 -10.75 -15.08
C LYS A 32 -8.28 -9.63 -14.67
N ASP A 33 -8.57 -8.40 -15.04
CA ASP A 33 -7.65 -7.26 -14.90
C ASP A 33 -8.36 -6.05 -14.28
N ALA A 34 -9.01 -6.23 -13.12
CA ALA A 34 -9.53 -5.09 -12.35
C ALA A 34 -8.35 -4.19 -11.95
N ALA A 35 -8.11 -3.16 -12.76
CA ALA A 35 -7.11 -2.15 -12.51
C ALA A 35 -7.55 -1.37 -11.28
N SER A 36 -6.72 -1.41 -10.25
CA SER A 36 -6.95 -0.64 -9.04
C SER A 36 -5.87 0.42 -8.93
N GLU A 37 -6.27 1.61 -8.52
CA GLU A 37 -5.37 2.71 -8.18
C GLU A 37 -5.49 2.99 -6.69
N ALA A 38 -4.36 3.11 -6.00
CA ALA A 38 -4.32 3.50 -4.59
C ALA A 38 -3.49 4.76 -4.42
N THR A 39 -4.04 5.74 -3.70
CA THR A 39 -3.27 6.88 -3.18
C THR A 39 -3.05 6.68 -1.69
N ILE A 40 -1.81 6.79 -1.23
CA ILE A 40 -1.46 6.72 0.18
C ILE A 40 -0.80 8.02 0.64
N LYS A 41 -1.08 8.41 1.89
CA LYS A 41 -0.45 9.53 2.57
C LYS A 41 0.16 9.02 3.88
N ILE A 42 1.46 9.21 4.05
CA ILE A 42 2.20 8.77 5.23
C ILE A 42 3.09 9.87 5.79
N HIS A 43 3.45 9.76 7.06
CA HIS A 43 4.52 10.53 7.66
C HIS A 43 5.71 9.64 8.00
N VAL A 44 6.91 10.11 7.67
CA VAL A 44 8.19 9.48 7.99
C VAL A 44 9.06 10.53 8.66
N GLY A 45 9.21 10.43 9.98
CA GLY A 45 9.74 11.54 10.78
C GLY A 45 8.89 12.80 10.58
N ASP A 46 9.53 13.91 10.22
CA ASP A 46 8.86 15.21 9.99
C ASP A 46 8.38 15.40 8.54
N ARG A 47 8.60 14.41 7.66
CA ARG A 47 8.23 14.50 6.24
C ARG A 47 6.88 13.85 5.99
N ARG A 48 6.03 14.57 5.27
CA ARG A 48 4.76 14.05 4.72
C ARG A 48 4.98 13.62 3.28
N LEU A 49 4.58 12.40 2.96
CA LEU A 49 4.69 11.83 1.62
C LEU A 49 3.31 11.42 1.10
N VAL A 50 3.10 11.60 -0.20
CA VAL A 50 1.92 11.16 -0.93
C VAL A 50 2.41 10.40 -2.15
N ALA A 51 1.90 9.18 -2.34
CA ALA A 51 2.22 8.37 -3.50
C ALA A 51 0.95 7.73 -4.05
N THR A 52 0.88 7.58 -5.36
CA THR A 52 -0.18 6.87 -6.06
C THR A 52 0.42 5.68 -6.79
N GLY A 53 -0.17 4.50 -6.63
CA GLY A 53 0.25 3.28 -7.29
C GLY A 53 -0.91 2.49 -7.85
N GLU A 54 -0.68 1.91 -9.01
CA GLU A 54 -1.63 1.05 -9.72
C GLU A 54 -1.25 -0.42 -9.51
N GLY A 55 -2.21 -1.33 -9.54
CA GLY A 55 -1.94 -2.75 -9.47
C GLY A 55 -3.17 -3.62 -9.71
N THR A 56 -2.94 -4.92 -9.83
CA THR A 56 -4.02 -5.90 -9.95
C THR A 56 -4.73 -6.02 -8.61
N GLY A 57 -5.96 -5.49 -8.54
CA GLY A 57 -6.74 -5.45 -7.31
C GLY A 57 -6.23 -4.47 -6.25
N THR A 58 -7.03 -4.28 -5.21
CA THR A 58 -6.83 -3.25 -4.19
C THR A 58 -5.52 -3.38 -3.41
N VAL A 59 -5.12 -4.61 -3.10
CA VAL A 59 -3.90 -4.91 -2.34
C VAL A 59 -2.66 -4.60 -3.16
N GLY A 60 -2.65 -4.98 -4.45
CA GLY A 60 -1.52 -4.71 -5.34
C GLY A 60 -1.30 -3.21 -5.54
N ALA A 61 -2.37 -2.47 -5.77
CA ALA A 61 -2.31 -1.01 -5.88
C ALA A 61 -1.76 -0.35 -4.61
N LEU A 62 -2.22 -0.81 -3.43
CA LEU A 62 -1.77 -0.29 -2.15
C LEU A 62 -0.30 -0.62 -1.86
N ASP A 63 0.16 -1.84 -2.18
CA ASP A 63 1.58 -2.21 -2.04
C ASP A 63 2.46 -1.30 -2.90
N ASN A 64 2.09 -1.11 -4.17
CA ASN A 64 2.84 -0.27 -5.09
C ASN A 64 2.89 1.19 -4.61
N ALA A 65 1.76 1.75 -4.17
CA ALA A 65 1.70 3.09 -3.62
C ALA A 65 2.58 3.24 -2.36
N LEU A 66 2.50 2.29 -1.43
CA LEU A 66 3.29 2.31 -0.19
C LEU A 66 4.79 2.16 -0.47
N ARG A 67 5.17 1.25 -1.36
CA ARG A 67 6.56 1.02 -1.77
C ARG A 67 7.15 2.26 -2.41
N MET A 68 6.39 2.96 -3.28
CA MET A 68 6.81 4.23 -3.85
C MET A 68 7.06 5.30 -2.77
N ALA A 69 6.15 5.43 -1.79
CA ALA A 69 6.31 6.38 -0.71
C ALA A 69 7.54 6.07 0.17
N ILE A 70 7.74 4.82 0.58
CA ILE A 70 8.80 4.48 1.54
C ILE A 70 10.18 4.43 0.88
N THR A 71 10.28 3.97 -0.37
CA THR A 71 11.57 3.85 -1.09
C THR A 71 12.27 5.21 -1.26
N GLU A 72 11.52 6.32 -1.30
CA GLU A 72 12.10 7.67 -1.36
C GLU A 72 12.97 8.01 -0.14
N LEU A 73 12.66 7.44 1.03
CA LEU A 73 13.32 7.74 2.30
C LEU A 73 14.14 6.59 2.86
N LEU A 74 13.81 5.36 2.46
CA LEU A 74 14.47 4.15 2.91
C LEU A 74 14.71 3.27 1.67
N PRO A 75 15.77 3.54 0.87
CA PRO A 75 16.05 2.76 -0.35
C PRO A 75 16.27 1.27 -0.07
N GLN A 76 16.66 0.92 1.17
CA GLN A 76 16.77 -0.47 1.65
C GLN A 76 15.43 -1.21 1.64
N VAL A 77 14.29 -0.49 1.59
CA VAL A 77 12.94 -1.06 1.55
C VAL A 77 12.58 -1.58 0.16
N ALA A 78 13.30 -1.18 -0.89
CA ALA A 78 13.09 -1.67 -2.24
C ALA A 78 13.22 -3.20 -2.35
N GLU A 79 14.04 -3.82 -1.48
CA GLU A 79 14.26 -5.27 -1.46
C GLU A 79 13.19 -6.07 -0.69
N PHE A 80 12.25 -5.40 0.02
CA PHE A 80 11.22 -6.12 0.79
C PHE A 80 10.08 -6.60 -0.11
N GLU A 81 9.77 -7.88 -0.09
CA GLU A 81 8.60 -8.45 -0.77
C GLU A 81 7.39 -8.51 0.18
N LEU A 82 6.19 -8.19 -0.32
CA LEU A 82 4.95 -8.41 0.42
C LEU A 82 4.66 -9.91 0.49
N VAL A 83 5.08 -10.55 1.58
CA VAL A 83 4.91 -12.01 1.76
C VAL A 83 3.57 -12.42 2.39
N ASP A 84 2.91 -11.52 3.11
CA ASP A 84 1.62 -11.81 3.78
C ASP A 84 0.83 -10.53 4.07
N TYR A 85 -0.50 -10.57 3.90
CA TYR A 85 -1.41 -9.49 4.29
C TYR A 85 -2.60 -10.07 5.07
N LYS A 86 -2.92 -9.45 6.22
CA LYS A 86 -4.02 -9.92 7.09
C LYS A 86 -5.16 -8.93 7.13
N VAL A 87 -6.29 -9.28 6.54
CA VAL A 87 -7.55 -8.54 6.65
C VAL A 87 -8.17 -8.79 8.01
N ARG A 88 -8.57 -7.73 8.71
CA ARG A 88 -9.41 -7.81 9.91
C ARG A 88 -10.77 -7.20 9.56
N LEU A 89 -11.81 -8.02 9.55
CA LEU A 89 -13.20 -7.57 9.46
C LEU A 89 -13.73 -7.42 10.90
N PRO A 90 -14.38 -6.30 11.25
CA PRO A 90 -15.06 -6.15 12.53
C PRO A 90 -16.30 -7.03 12.66
#